data_AF-A0A7C5GVU8-F1
#
_entry.id   AF-A0A7C5GVU8-F1
#
_cell.length_a   1.000
_cell.length_b   1.000
_cell.length_c   1.000
_cell.angle_alpha   90.00
_cell.angle_beta   90.00
_cell.angle_gamma   90.00
#
_symmetry.space_group_name_H-M   'P 1'
#
loop_
_entity.id
_entity.type
_entity.pdbx_description
1 polymer ?
#
loop_
_entity_poly.entity_id
_entity_poly.type
_entity_poly.pdbx_seq_one_letter_code
_entity_poly.pdbx_strand_id
1 'polypeptide(L)'
;YHHDHTFETSLRAAGGVVRAAEDAVRERRAVFVVPRPPGHHSGRDYNMGFCYFNNVAIAARKLLDEKEDISRVAIVDVDAHHGNGTCDLFHQDRDVLYISTHQWGIFPGTGNHTDVGSGPGEGYTVNLPLMGGAGDPTFSCAASDLVVPILQQYSPDVMFVSLGVDAHLMDPLTSLSLSSPGYISLLSSLADAADTICSGRIIYELEGGYHPRALAEVFSAAVARYAGMGGEVPLRYTDTREASKDSVRLRQFRDVQASYWKV
;
A
#
# COMPACT_ATOMS: atom_id res chain seq x y z
N TYR A 1 7.00 -19.52 -10.14
CA TYR A 1 8.14 -20.40 -9.84
C TYR A 1 7.89 -21.00 -8.47
N HIS A 2 7.87 -22.31 -8.30
CA HIS A 2 7.66 -22.92 -6.98
C HIS A 2 8.93 -23.64 -6.55
N HIS A 3 9.24 -23.57 -5.26
CA HIS A 3 10.25 -24.38 -4.58
C HIS A 3 9.52 -25.34 -3.63
N ASP A 4 10.16 -26.45 -3.23
CA ASP A 4 9.58 -27.43 -2.30
C ASP A 4 9.19 -26.82 -0.93
N HIS A 5 9.79 -25.67 -0.59
CA HIS A 5 9.52 -24.92 0.64
C HIS A 5 8.55 -23.75 0.43
N THR A 6 8.03 -23.53 -0.78
CA THR A 6 7.15 -22.38 -1.07
C THR A 6 5.95 -22.38 -0.15
N PHE A 7 5.24 -23.50 0.00
CA PHE A 7 4.06 -23.57 0.86
C PHE A 7 4.35 -23.22 2.32
N GLU A 8 5.37 -23.85 2.92
CA GLU A 8 5.77 -23.57 4.31
C GLU A 8 6.20 -22.11 4.50
N THR A 9 6.95 -21.57 3.54
CA THR A 9 7.43 -20.19 3.57
C THR A 9 6.28 -19.19 3.41
N SER A 10 5.31 -19.48 2.55
CA SER A 10 4.07 -18.69 2.39
C SER A 10 3.22 -18.71 3.66
N LEU A 11 3.13 -19.83 4.36
CA LEU A 11 2.45 -19.89 5.67
C LEU A 11 3.15 -19.00 6.71
N ARG A 12 4.49 -18.99 6.73
CA ARG A 12 5.27 -18.11 7.62
C ARG A 12 5.12 -16.63 7.26
N ALA A 13 5.08 -16.30 5.98
CA ALA A 13 4.82 -14.95 5.49
C ALA A 13 3.46 -14.45 5.99
N ALA A 14 2.37 -15.15 5.65
CA ALA A 14 1.02 -14.78 6.08
C ALA A 14 0.88 -14.75 7.61
N GLY A 15 1.41 -15.76 8.31
CA GLY A 15 1.37 -15.83 9.78
C GLY A 15 2.16 -14.71 10.46
N GLY A 16 3.28 -14.28 9.87
CA GLY A 16 4.05 -13.14 10.35
C GLY A 16 3.27 -11.83 10.25
N VAL A 17 2.54 -11.62 9.15
CA VAL A 17 1.71 -10.43 8.93
C VAL A 17 0.49 -10.43 9.87
N VAL A 18 -0.14 -11.59 10.09
CA VAL A 18 -1.19 -11.75 11.10
C VAL A 18 -0.68 -11.35 12.48
N ARG A 19 0.48 -11.87 12.89
CA ARG A 19 1.07 -11.53 14.19
C ARG A 19 1.42 -10.05 14.29
N ALA A 20 1.96 -9.45 13.23
CA ALA A 20 2.26 -8.02 13.19
C ALA A 20 0.99 -7.17 13.36
N ALA A 21 -0.11 -7.57 12.74
CA ALA A 21 -1.40 -6.90 12.85
C ALA A 21 -1.99 -6.98 14.27
N GLU A 22 -1.94 -8.16 14.89
CA GLU A 22 -2.35 -8.34 16.29
C GLU A 22 -1.51 -7.48 17.24
N ASP A 23 -0.19 -7.44 17.02
CA ASP A 23 0.72 -6.62 17.82
C ASP A 23 0.46 -5.11 17.60
N ALA A 24 0.20 -4.65 16.37
CA ALA A 24 -0.12 -3.25 16.08
C ALA A 24 -1.41 -2.80 16.76
N VAL A 25 -2.47 -3.63 16.72
CA VAL A 25 -3.75 -3.34 17.39
C VAL A 25 -3.59 -3.32 18.91
N ARG A 26 -2.91 -4.32 19.49
CA ARG A 26 -2.71 -4.44 20.94
C ARG A 26 -1.84 -3.33 21.51
N GLU A 27 -0.71 -3.04 20.85
CA GLU A 27 0.28 -2.07 21.33
C GLU A 27 -0.02 -0.63 20.85
N ARG A 28 -1.01 -0.45 19.96
CA ARG A 28 -1.39 0.85 19.35
C ARG A 28 -0.18 1.61 18.79
N ARG A 29 0.60 0.91 17.95
CA ARG A 29 1.83 1.46 17.35
C ARG A 29 2.09 0.86 15.98
N ALA A 30 2.97 1.53 15.25
CA ALA A 30 3.47 1.02 13.99
C ALA A 30 4.22 -0.32 14.17
N VAL A 31 3.97 -1.26 13.26
CA VAL A 31 4.71 -2.53 13.16
C VAL A 31 5.17 -2.73 11.72
N PHE A 32 6.45 -3.01 11.55
CA PHE A 32 7.04 -3.37 10.26
C PHE A 32 7.24 -4.89 10.20
N VAL A 33 6.83 -5.49 9.10
CA VAL A 33 7.01 -6.92 8.84
C VAL A 33 7.58 -7.09 7.44
N VAL A 34 8.57 -7.98 7.31
CA VAL A 34 9.35 -8.18 6.08
C VAL A 34 9.13 -9.59 5.56
N PRO A 35 7.90 -9.96 5.17
CA PRO A 35 7.63 -11.31 4.70
C PRO A 35 8.27 -11.54 3.33
N ARG A 36 8.57 -12.80 3.05
CA ARG A 36 8.74 -13.31 1.69
C ARG A 36 8.13 -14.70 1.68
N PRO A 37 7.31 -15.07 0.68
CA PRO A 37 6.90 -14.30 -0.50
C PRO A 37 5.91 -13.14 -0.22
N PRO A 38 5.75 -12.19 -1.18
CA PRO A 38 4.75 -11.11 -1.12
C PRO A 38 3.31 -11.63 -1.28
N GLY A 39 2.31 -10.73 -1.22
CA GLY A 39 0.90 -11.10 -1.10
C GLY A 39 -0.09 -10.47 -2.10
N HIS A 40 0.04 -9.18 -2.43
CA HIS A 40 -1.07 -8.39 -3.02
C HIS A 40 -1.64 -8.88 -4.36
N HIS A 41 -0.94 -9.75 -5.09
CA HIS A 41 -1.42 -10.34 -6.34
C HIS A 41 -2.16 -11.67 -6.18
N SER A 42 -2.25 -12.24 -4.98
CA SER A 42 -2.98 -13.50 -4.77
C SER A 42 -4.46 -13.24 -4.53
N GLY A 43 -5.33 -13.90 -5.30
CA GLY A 43 -6.78 -13.83 -5.15
C GLY A 43 -7.36 -15.03 -4.42
N ARG A 44 -8.70 -15.18 -4.50
CA ARG A 44 -9.44 -16.25 -3.83
C ARG A 44 -9.06 -17.65 -4.31
N ASP A 45 -8.85 -17.82 -5.61
CA ASP A 45 -8.64 -19.11 -6.28
C ASP A 45 -7.43 -19.10 -7.22
N TYR A 46 -6.58 -18.08 -7.12
CA TYR A 46 -5.37 -17.95 -7.93
C TYR A 46 -4.20 -17.36 -7.15
N ASN A 47 -2.99 -17.73 -7.60
CA ASN A 47 -1.73 -17.11 -7.20
C ASN A 47 -1.01 -16.61 -8.45
N MET A 48 -0.36 -15.45 -8.36
CA MET A 48 0.39 -14.83 -9.47
C MET A 48 1.35 -13.75 -8.94
N GLY A 49 2.21 -13.21 -9.80
CA GLY A 49 3.08 -12.08 -9.43
C GLY A 49 3.98 -12.36 -8.23
N PHE A 50 4.53 -13.57 -8.14
CA PHE A 50 5.33 -14.08 -7.00
C PHE A 50 4.59 -14.23 -5.66
N CYS A 51 3.31 -13.88 -5.61
CA CYS A 51 2.45 -14.00 -4.44
C CYS A 51 1.78 -15.38 -4.43
N TYR A 52 1.57 -15.97 -3.24
CA TYR A 52 0.88 -17.27 -3.07
C TYR A 52 -0.34 -17.21 -2.17
N PHE A 53 -0.22 -16.45 -1.08
CA PHE A 53 -1.32 -16.08 -0.21
C PHE A 53 -1.33 -14.57 -0.13
N ASN A 54 -2.51 -13.98 -0.02
CA ASN A 54 -2.63 -12.56 0.20
C ASN A 54 -2.43 -12.27 1.69
N ASN A 55 -1.18 -11.95 2.07
CA ASN A 55 -0.79 -11.80 3.47
C ASN A 55 -1.62 -10.73 4.18
N VAL A 56 -1.76 -9.56 3.57
CA VAL A 56 -2.52 -8.43 4.11
C VAL A 56 -4.02 -8.76 4.17
N ALA A 57 -4.60 -9.35 3.12
CA ALA A 57 -6.03 -9.70 3.15
C ALA A 57 -6.38 -10.73 4.23
N ILE A 58 -5.51 -11.73 4.46
CA ILE A 58 -5.69 -12.70 5.54
C ILE A 58 -5.67 -12.00 6.90
N ALA A 59 -4.70 -11.11 7.13
CA ALA A 59 -4.59 -10.37 8.38
C ALA A 59 -5.78 -9.41 8.60
N ALA A 60 -6.17 -8.65 7.57
CA ALA A 60 -7.31 -7.75 7.61
C ALA A 60 -8.61 -8.47 7.94
N ARG A 61 -8.91 -9.58 7.23
CA ARG A 61 -10.10 -10.39 7.50
C ARG A 61 -10.11 -10.94 8.92
N LYS A 62 -8.98 -11.48 9.38
CA LYS A 62 -8.86 -12.00 10.75
C LYS A 62 -9.13 -10.92 11.80
N LEU A 63 -8.63 -9.70 11.60
CA LEU A 63 -8.91 -8.60 12.53
C LEU A 63 -10.41 -8.25 12.55
N LEU A 64 -11.05 -8.12 11.39
CA LEU A 64 -12.49 -7.84 11.28
C LEU A 64 -13.35 -8.94 11.92
N ASP A 65 -12.96 -10.20 11.77
CA ASP A 65 -13.73 -11.34 12.28
C ASP A 65 -13.56 -11.54 13.80
N GLU A 66 -12.40 -11.20 14.37
CA GLU A 66 -12.02 -11.58 15.73
C GLU A 66 -11.85 -10.43 16.73
N LYS A 67 -11.76 -9.17 16.28
CA LYS A 67 -11.57 -8.01 17.16
C LYS A 67 -12.81 -7.14 17.21
N GLU A 68 -13.46 -7.11 18.36
CA GLU A 68 -14.70 -6.32 18.57
C GLU A 68 -14.51 -4.82 18.33
N ASP A 69 -13.29 -4.29 18.48
CA ASP A 69 -12.97 -2.88 18.27
C ASP A 69 -12.43 -2.58 16.85
N ILE A 70 -12.46 -3.55 15.94
CA ILE A 70 -12.07 -3.38 14.53
C ILE A 70 -13.29 -3.70 13.66
N SER A 71 -13.82 -2.66 13.03
CA SER A 71 -14.98 -2.71 12.12
C SER A 71 -14.67 -2.18 10.73
N ARG A 72 -13.60 -1.40 10.58
CA ARG A 72 -13.13 -0.83 9.30
C ARG A 72 -11.62 -0.98 9.19
N VAL A 73 -11.15 -1.55 8.09
CA VAL A 73 -9.72 -1.69 7.77
C VAL A 73 -9.40 -0.88 6.52
N ALA A 74 -8.33 -0.10 6.54
CA ALA A 74 -7.79 0.48 5.32
C ALA A 74 -6.54 -0.29 4.88
N ILE A 75 -6.45 -0.60 3.59
CA ILE A 75 -5.25 -1.14 2.94
C ILE A 75 -4.80 -0.12 1.91
N VAL A 76 -3.63 0.48 2.14
CA VAL A 76 -2.98 1.43 1.23
C VAL A 76 -1.81 0.74 0.56
N ASP A 77 -2.00 0.34 -0.69
CA ASP A 77 -0.99 -0.32 -1.51
C ASP A 77 -0.17 0.72 -2.29
N VAL A 78 1.12 0.79 -1.96
CA VAL A 78 2.09 1.69 -2.59
C VAL A 78 3.14 0.92 -3.40
N ASP A 79 2.94 -0.39 -3.58
CA ASP A 79 3.65 -1.15 -4.61
C ASP A 79 3.31 -0.61 -6.00
N ALA A 80 4.31 -0.56 -6.87
CA ALA A 80 4.15 0.00 -8.19
C ALA A 80 3.26 -0.85 -9.11
N HIS A 81 2.99 -2.11 -8.76
CA HIS A 81 2.05 -2.96 -9.45
C HIS A 81 0.68 -2.90 -8.78
N HIS A 82 -0.38 -2.98 -9.57
CA HIS A 82 -1.72 -3.01 -9.00
C HIS A 82 -1.91 -4.32 -8.20
N GLY A 83 -2.20 -4.20 -6.90
CA GLY A 83 -2.56 -5.31 -6.00
C GLY A 83 -3.93 -5.94 -6.32
N ASN A 84 -4.06 -6.50 -7.53
CA ASN A 84 -5.29 -7.06 -8.07
C ASN A 84 -5.91 -8.15 -7.19
N GLY A 85 -5.08 -8.94 -6.50
CA GLY A 85 -5.58 -9.97 -5.60
C GLY A 85 -6.30 -9.35 -4.40
N THR A 86 -5.71 -8.32 -3.80
CA THR A 86 -6.31 -7.57 -2.69
C THR A 86 -7.58 -6.86 -3.15
N CYS A 87 -7.54 -6.20 -4.31
CA CYS A 87 -8.69 -5.57 -4.94
C CYS A 87 -9.85 -6.56 -5.11
N ASP A 88 -9.61 -7.70 -5.75
CA ASP A 88 -10.63 -8.71 -6.02
C ASP A 88 -11.24 -9.30 -4.74
N LEU A 89 -10.42 -9.55 -3.71
CA LEU A 89 -10.85 -10.15 -2.45
C LEU A 89 -11.82 -9.25 -1.66
N PHE A 90 -11.68 -7.93 -1.77
CA PHE A 90 -12.49 -6.95 -1.04
C PHE A 90 -13.41 -6.12 -1.93
N HIS A 91 -13.52 -6.44 -3.22
CA HIS A 91 -14.26 -5.66 -4.21
C HIS A 91 -15.74 -5.40 -3.85
N GLN A 92 -16.36 -6.28 -3.05
CA GLN A 92 -17.74 -6.15 -2.59
C GLN A 92 -17.87 -5.81 -1.09
N ASP A 93 -16.76 -5.56 -0.42
CA ASP A 93 -16.68 -5.35 1.02
C ASP A 93 -16.43 -3.87 1.34
N ARG A 94 -17.34 -3.25 2.10
CA ARG A 94 -17.19 -1.86 2.57
C ARG A 94 -16.45 -1.74 3.89
N ASP A 95 -16.28 -2.86 4.60
CA ASP A 95 -15.53 -2.92 5.85
C ASP A 95 -14.02 -2.95 5.59
N VAL A 96 -13.63 -3.01 4.30
CA VAL A 96 -12.26 -2.78 3.83
C VAL A 96 -12.22 -1.71 2.75
N LEU A 97 -11.52 -0.61 3.04
CA LEU A 97 -11.13 0.38 2.04
C LEU A 97 -9.79 -0.03 1.42
N TYR A 98 -9.76 -0.29 0.12
CA TYR A 98 -8.54 -0.55 -0.62
C TYR A 98 -8.17 0.65 -1.48
N ILE A 99 -6.94 1.16 -1.32
CA ILE A 99 -6.38 2.26 -2.11
C ILE A 99 -5.08 1.77 -2.73
N SER A 100 -4.89 1.98 -4.03
CA SER A 100 -3.65 1.59 -4.72
C SER A 100 -3.12 2.72 -5.59
N THR A 101 -1.87 3.10 -5.38
CA THR A 101 -1.08 3.91 -6.33
C THR A 101 -0.14 2.99 -7.09
N HIS A 102 -0.36 2.80 -8.38
CA HIS A 102 0.42 1.86 -9.19
C HIS A 102 0.69 2.45 -10.58
N GLN A 103 1.68 1.93 -11.27
CA GLN A 103 1.93 2.30 -12.66
C GLN A 103 0.87 1.65 -13.58
N TRP A 104 0.28 2.47 -14.43
CA TRP A 104 -0.71 2.03 -15.40
C TRP A 104 -0.07 1.24 -16.55
N GLY A 105 -0.74 0.15 -16.95
CA GLY A 105 -0.36 -0.63 -18.14
C GLY A 105 0.80 -1.59 -17.93
N ILE A 106 1.30 -1.74 -16.71
CA ILE A 106 2.21 -2.84 -16.34
C ILE A 106 1.43 -3.97 -15.65
N PHE A 107 2.14 -4.93 -15.06
CA PHE A 107 1.53 -6.11 -14.46
C PHE A 107 0.46 -5.74 -13.41
N PRO A 108 -0.71 -6.41 -13.41
CA PRO A 108 -1.18 -7.41 -14.37
C PRO A 108 -2.00 -6.84 -15.55
N GLY A 109 -2.10 -5.52 -15.67
CA GLY A 109 -2.94 -4.82 -16.65
C GLY A 109 -4.34 -4.45 -16.13
N THR A 110 -4.54 -4.49 -14.81
CA THR A 110 -5.78 -4.08 -14.12
C THR A 110 -5.56 -2.81 -13.29
N GLY A 111 -6.54 -2.37 -12.49
CA GLY A 111 -6.43 -1.17 -11.64
C GLY A 111 -6.90 0.12 -12.31
N ASN A 112 -7.93 0.04 -13.16
CA ASN A 112 -8.46 1.24 -13.80
C ASN A 112 -9.08 2.17 -12.74
N HIS A 113 -8.86 3.48 -12.82
CA HIS A 113 -9.48 4.46 -11.92
C HIS A 113 -11.02 4.43 -11.86
N THR A 114 -11.69 3.89 -12.89
CA THR A 114 -13.15 3.70 -12.90
C THR A 114 -13.61 2.42 -12.22
N ASP A 115 -12.68 1.53 -11.87
CA ASP A 115 -12.95 0.36 -11.06
C ASP A 115 -12.96 0.78 -9.59
N VAL A 116 -14.18 0.87 -9.03
CA VAL A 116 -14.47 1.47 -7.72
C VAL A 116 -15.09 0.47 -6.74
N GLY A 117 -15.04 -0.82 -7.05
CA GLY A 117 -15.74 -1.85 -6.28
C GLY A 117 -17.15 -2.11 -6.83
N SER A 118 -17.91 -3.00 -6.20
CA SER A 118 -19.26 -3.32 -6.62
C SER A 118 -20.18 -3.70 -5.46
N GLY A 119 -21.48 -3.58 -5.69
CA GLY A 119 -22.48 -3.90 -4.67
C GLY A 119 -22.25 -3.07 -3.40
N PRO A 120 -22.23 -3.68 -2.20
CA PRO A 120 -21.99 -2.95 -0.96
C PRO A 120 -20.62 -2.26 -0.88
N GLY A 121 -19.60 -2.75 -1.61
CA GLY A 121 -18.24 -2.21 -1.64
C GLY A 121 -18.01 -1.13 -2.68
N GLU A 122 -19.04 -0.70 -3.42
CA GLU A 122 -18.90 0.40 -4.38
C GLU A 122 -18.46 1.70 -3.66
N GLY A 123 -17.39 2.32 -4.17
CA GLY A 123 -16.70 3.47 -3.58
C GLY A 123 -15.53 3.12 -2.65
N TYR A 124 -15.36 1.86 -2.25
CA TYR A 124 -14.32 1.40 -1.30
C TYR A 124 -13.10 0.77 -1.98
N THR A 125 -13.06 0.78 -3.31
CA THR A 125 -11.84 0.53 -4.09
C THR A 125 -11.42 1.84 -4.77
N VAL A 126 -10.19 2.28 -4.51
CA VAL A 126 -9.65 3.55 -5.00
C VAL A 126 -8.37 3.27 -5.77
N ASN A 127 -8.49 3.17 -7.08
CA ASN A 127 -7.36 2.96 -7.98
C ASN A 127 -6.82 4.29 -8.51
N LEU A 128 -5.51 4.50 -8.34
CA LEU A 128 -4.78 5.67 -8.81
C LEU A 128 -3.69 5.26 -9.82
N PRO A 129 -4.07 4.92 -11.07
CA PRO A 129 -3.16 4.41 -12.10
C PRO A 129 -2.26 5.51 -12.69
N LEU A 130 -1.06 5.67 -12.15
CA LEU A 130 -0.07 6.68 -12.53
C LEU A 130 0.64 6.33 -13.84
N MET A 131 1.11 7.32 -14.59
CA MET A 131 1.94 7.05 -15.77
C MET A 131 3.38 6.75 -15.38
N GLY A 132 4.07 5.96 -16.21
CA GLY A 132 5.53 5.89 -16.15
C GLY A 132 6.14 7.30 -16.17
N GLY A 133 7.11 7.53 -15.29
CA GLY A 133 7.74 8.82 -15.05
C GLY A 133 7.14 9.63 -13.91
N ALA A 134 6.03 9.22 -13.30
CA ALA A 134 5.48 9.87 -12.11
C ALA A 134 6.46 9.78 -10.94
N GLY A 135 6.69 10.87 -10.22
CA GLY A 135 7.64 10.94 -9.12
C GLY A 135 7.08 11.74 -7.94
N ASP A 136 7.98 12.31 -7.12
CA ASP A 136 7.63 12.94 -5.85
C ASP A 136 6.43 13.92 -5.91
N PRO A 137 6.34 14.84 -6.89
CA PRO A 137 5.19 15.76 -6.97
C PRO A 137 3.86 15.03 -7.15
N THR A 138 3.79 14.06 -8.07
CA THR A 138 2.57 13.29 -8.32
C THR A 138 2.14 12.48 -7.09
N PHE A 139 3.08 11.80 -6.43
CA PHE A 139 2.79 11.04 -5.21
C PHE A 139 2.37 11.96 -4.06
N SER A 140 3.01 13.12 -3.93
CA SER A 140 2.63 14.13 -2.93
C SER A 140 1.20 14.62 -3.15
N CYS A 141 0.83 14.95 -4.39
CA CYS A 141 -0.54 15.37 -4.73
C CYS A 141 -1.55 14.23 -4.53
N ALA A 142 -1.23 13.01 -4.95
CA ALA A 142 -2.09 11.85 -4.72
C ALA A 142 -2.35 11.64 -3.22
N ALA A 143 -1.31 11.76 -2.39
CA ALA A 143 -1.43 11.64 -0.95
C ALA A 143 -2.29 12.76 -0.35
N SER A 144 -2.01 14.02 -0.66
CA SER A 144 -2.68 15.17 -0.05
C SER A 144 -4.11 15.39 -0.53
N ASP A 145 -4.39 15.09 -1.80
CA ASP A 145 -5.64 15.49 -2.44
C ASP A 145 -6.65 14.34 -2.51
N LEU A 146 -6.20 13.09 -2.39
CA LEU A 146 -7.04 11.89 -2.51
C LEU A 146 -6.86 10.93 -1.34
N VAL A 147 -5.67 10.36 -1.16
CA VAL A 147 -5.47 9.25 -0.20
C VAL A 147 -5.80 9.67 1.23
N VAL A 148 -5.16 10.73 1.75
CA VAL A 148 -5.38 11.18 3.13
C VAL A 148 -6.82 11.67 3.36
N PRO A 149 -7.42 12.51 2.49
CA PRO A 149 -8.82 12.91 2.66
C PRO A 149 -9.82 11.75 2.64
N ILE A 150 -9.59 10.71 1.83
CA ILE A 150 -10.43 9.51 1.80
C ILE A 150 -10.25 8.71 3.10
N LEU A 151 -9.02 8.50 3.55
CA LEU A 151 -8.73 7.81 4.83
C LEU A 151 -9.39 8.53 6.02
N GLN A 152 -9.36 9.86 6.05
CA GLN A 152 -10.01 10.66 7.09
C GLN A 152 -11.54 10.48 7.10
N GLN A 153 -12.16 10.40 5.93
CA GLN A 153 -13.60 10.20 5.82
C GLN A 153 -14.02 8.77 6.14
N TYR A 154 -13.24 7.78 5.71
CA TYR A 154 -13.49 6.38 6.02
C TYR A 154 -13.27 6.05 7.49
N SER A 155 -12.32 6.75 8.12
CA SER A 155 -11.94 6.61 9.53
C SER A 155 -11.72 5.14 9.93
N PRO A 156 -10.72 4.44 9.34
CA PRO A 156 -10.44 3.04 9.67
C PRO A 156 -10.01 2.88 11.13
N ASP A 157 -10.23 1.68 11.68
CA ASP A 157 -9.78 1.31 13.03
C ASP A 157 -8.33 0.78 13.04
N VAL A 158 -7.82 0.39 11.87
CA VAL A 158 -6.45 -0.07 11.63
C VAL A 158 -6.08 0.14 10.15
N MET A 159 -4.80 0.45 9.88
CA MET A 159 -4.28 0.65 8.53
C MET A 159 -3.19 -0.39 8.22
N PHE A 160 -3.27 -0.98 7.04
CA PHE A 160 -2.18 -1.73 6.41
C PHE A 160 -1.59 -0.89 5.28
N VAL A 161 -0.27 -0.93 5.16
CA VAL A 161 0.47 -0.40 4.03
C VAL A 161 1.16 -1.58 3.36
N SER A 162 0.66 -1.98 2.19
CA SER A 162 1.35 -2.89 1.28
C SER A 162 2.52 -2.11 0.67
N LEU A 163 3.69 -2.25 1.28
CA LEU A 163 4.87 -1.44 1.05
C LEU A 163 5.77 -2.12 0.02
N GLY A 164 5.49 -1.89 -1.25
CA GLY A 164 6.44 -2.15 -2.33
C GLY A 164 7.40 -0.98 -2.52
N VAL A 165 8.70 -1.25 -2.63
CA VAL A 165 9.72 -0.22 -2.93
C VAL A 165 10.11 -0.21 -4.42
N ASP A 166 9.22 -0.70 -5.27
CA ASP A 166 9.40 -0.81 -6.72
C ASP A 166 8.81 0.35 -7.53
N ALA A 167 8.18 1.35 -6.87
CA ALA A 167 7.95 2.67 -7.47
C ALA A 167 9.20 3.55 -7.45
N HIS A 168 10.27 3.07 -6.81
CA HIS A 168 11.53 3.79 -6.66
C HIS A 168 12.21 3.98 -8.00
N LEU A 169 12.81 5.15 -8.23
CA LEU A 169 13.49 5.52 -9.48
C LEU A 169 14.61 4.55 -9.96
N MET A 170 15.06 3.66 -9.08
CA MET A 170 16.15 2.71 -9.34
C MET A 170 15.62 1.30 -9.59
N ASP A 171 14.32 1.09 -9.42
CA ASP A 171 13.74 -0.23 -9.58
C ASP A 171 13.79 -0.68 -11.04
N PRO A 172 14.24 -1.90 -11.33
CA PRO A 172 14.37 -2.39 -12.69
C PRO A 172 13.05 -2.84 -13.33
N LEU A 173 11.97 -3.01 -12.57
CA LEU A 173 10.72 -3.59 -13.08
C LEU A 173 9.68 -2.56 -13.47
N THR A 174 9.81 -1.32 -13.02
CA THR A 174 8.85 -0.25 -13.32
C THR A 174 9.53 0.95 -13.95
N SER A 175 8.76 1.99 -14.23
CA SER A 175 9.24 3.26 -14.79
C SER A 175 8.78 4.46 -13.98
N LEU A 176 8.32 4.24 -12.75
CA LEU A 176 8.06 5.32 -11.81
C LEU A 176 9.39 5.93 -11.36
N SER A 177 9.33 7.16 -10.86
CA SER A 177 10.50 7.96 -10.50
C SER A 177 10.41 8.48 -9.07
N LEU A 178 9.79 7.73 -8.15
CA LEU A 178 9.71 8.13 -6.74
C LEU A 178 11.10 8.09 -6.10
N SER A 179 11.50 9.20 -5.48
CA SER A 179 12.77 9.31 -4.77
C SER A 179 12.71 8.64 -3.40
N SER A 180 13.86 8.37 -2.80
CA SER A 180 13.91 7.94 -1.40
C SER A 180 13.26 8.97 -0.46
N PRO A 181 13.55 10.29 -0.56
CA PRO A 181 12.79 11.32 0.16
C PRO A 181 11.28 11.30 -0.11
N GLY A 182 10.87 11.08 -1.35
CA GLY A 182 9.47 10.99 -1.78
C GLY A 182 8.74 9.85 -1.10
N TYR A 183 9.34 8.67 -1.06
CA TYR A 183 8.85 7.53 -0.27
C TYR A 183 8.70 7.89 1.21
N ILE A 184 9.72 8.49 1.83
CA ILE A 184 9.65 8.86 3.24
C ILE A 184 8.55 9.90 3.49
N SER A 185 8.34 10.85 2.58
CA SER A 185 7.24 11.82 2.65
C SER A 185 5.87 11.14 2.57
N LEU A 186 5.69 10.21 1.64
CA LEU A 186 4.46 9.41 1.50
C LEU A 186 4.17 8.60 2.76
N LEU A 187 5.15 7.83 3.24
CA LEU A 187 4.99 7.00 4.43
C LEU A 187 4.77 7.85 5.69
N SER A 188 5.38 9.04 5.76
CA SER A 188 5.13 10.01 6.85
C SER A 188 3.69 10.52 6.83
N SER A 189 3.15 10.82 5.65
CA SER A 189 1.76 11.27 5.52
C SER A 189 0.77 10.20 5.98
N LEU A 190 1.04 8.92 5.66
CA LEU A 190 0.25 7.79 6.13
C LEU A 190 0.41 7.55 7.64
N ALA A 191 1.62 7.72 8.18
CA ALA A 191 1.90 7.64 9.61
C ALA A 191 1.10 8.68 10.40
N ASP A 192 1.19 9.95 9.98
CA ASP A 192 0.51 11.06 10.63
C ASP A 192 -1.02 10.90 10.56
N ALA A 193 -1.52 10.37 9.43
CA ALA A 193 -2.92 10.00 9.28
C ALA A 193 -3.32 8.87 10.24
N ALA A 194 -2.53 7.81 10.36
CA ALA A 194 -2.79 6.70 11.27
C ALA A 194 -2.78 7.13 12.74
N ASP A 195 -1.84 7.99 13.15
CA ASP A 195 -1.78 8.55 14.51
C ASP A 195 -3.07 9.30 14.86
N THR A 196 -3.60 10.06 13.89
CA THR A 196 -4.82 10.87 14.08
C THR A 196 -6.09 10.03 14.00
N ILE A 197 -6.16 9.07 13.09
CA ILE A 197 -7.41 8.38 12.70
C ILE A 197 -7.59 7.06 13.45
N CYS A 198 -6.55 6.23 13.49
CA CYS A 198 -6.59 4.88 14.08
C CYS A 198 -5.66 4.72 15.29
N SER A 199 -5.25 5.83 15.92
CA SER A 199 -4.37 5.85 17.10
C SER A 199 -3.06 5.07 16.91
N GLY A 200 -2.41 5.28 15.76
CA GLY A 200 -1.10 4.71 15.45
C GLY A 200 -1.12 3.22 15.12
N ARG A 201 -2.32 2.62 14.95
CA ARG A 201 -2.49 1.22 14.51
C ARG A 201 -2.21 1.10 13.02
N ILE A 202 -0.93 1.02 12.66
CA ILE A 202 -0.47 0.90 11.27
C ILE A 202 0.52 -0.26 11.10
N ILE A 203 0.34 -1.04 10.05
CA ILE A 203 1.19 -2.17 9.71
C ILE A 203 1.85 -1.88 8.36
N TYR A 204 3.17 -1.93 8.30
CA TYR A 204 3.92 -1.88 7.04
C TYR A 204 4.38 -3.29 6.69
N GLU A 205 3.86 -3.83 5.60
CA GLU A 205 4.16 -5.16 5.10
C GLU A 205 4.96 -5.04 3.80
N LEU A 206 6.13 -5.69 3.74
CA LEU A 206 6.93 -5.66 2.52
C LEU A 206 6.25 -6.46 1.39
N GLU A 207 6.03 -5.80 0.25
CA GLU A 207 5.60 -6.42 -1.01
C GLU A 207 6.79 -6.53 -1.99
N GLY A 208 6.79 -5.75 -3.08
CA GLY A 208 7.86 -5.67 -4.08
C GLY A 208 9.04 -4.75 -3.70
N GLY A 209 9.96 -4.58 -4.64
CA GLY A 209 11.19 -3.81 -4.47
C GLY A 209 12.41 -4.63 -4.89
N TYR A 210 12.93 -4.34 -6.08
CA TYR A 210 13.87 -5.18 -6.79
C TYR A 210 15.23 -4.51 -6.99
N HIS A 211 15.42 -3.29 -6.48
CA HIS A 211 16.72 -2.65 -6.30
C HIS A 211 17.15 -2.71 -4.82
N PRO A 212 18.01 -3.69 -4.39
CA PRO A 212 18.24 -3.99 -2.98
C PRO A 212 18.74 -2.82 -2.13
N ARG A 213 19.56 -1.93 -2.72
CA ARG A 213 20.09 -0.76 -1.98
C ARG A 213 19.05 0.31 -1.75
N ALA A 214 18.14 0.51 -2.72
CA ALA A 214 17.06 1.48 -2.58
C ALA A 214 16.01 0.96 -1.59
N LEU A 215 15.64 -0.32 -1.72
CA LEU A 215 14.80 -1.03 -0.76
C LEU A 215 15.33 -0.89 0.67
N ALA A 216 16.60 -1.26 0.90
CA ALA A 216 17.19 -1.19 2.23
C ALA A 216 17.24 0.25 2.79
N GLU A 217 17.54 1.23 1.95
CA GLU A 217 17.59 2.65 2.33
C GLU A 217 16.22 3.17 2.76
N VAL A 218 15.18 3.00 1.92
CA VAL A 218 13.80 3.43 2.22
C VAL A 218 13.26 2.74 3.47
N PHE A 219 13.40 1.41 3.56
CA PHE A 219 12.85 0.66 4.68
C PHE A 219 13.55 1.03 5.99
N SER A 220 14.89 1.17 5.97
CA SER A 220 15.65 1.58 7.16
C SER A 220 15.30 3.00 7.59
N ALA A 221 15.15 3.94 6.65
CA ALA A 221 14.75 5.31 6.95
C ALA A 221 13.32 5.40 7.50
N ALA A 222 12.39 4.59 6.99
CA ALA A 222 11.03 4.51 7.52
C ALA A 222 11.01 4.00 8.96
N VAL A 223 11.75 2.92 9.27
CA VAL A 223 11.88 2.39 10.64
C VAL A 223 12.56 3.41 11.56
N ALA A 224 13.66 4.03 11.12
CA ALA A 224 14.39 5.01 11.91
C ALA A 224 13.50 6.21 12.28
N ARG A 225 12.63 6.66 11.36
CA ARG A 225 11.65 7.72 11.66
C ARG A 225 10.73 7.32 12.83
N TYR A 226 10.14 6.13 12.78
CA TYR A 226 9.27 5.64 13.86
C TYR A 226 9.99 5.42 15.19
N ALA A 227 11.29 5.11 15.14
CA ALA A 227 12.13 4.98 16.32
C ALA A 227 12.54 6.34 16.93
N GLY A 228 12.11 7.47 16.36
CA GLY A 228 12.56 8.81 16.79
C GLY A 228 14.00 9.14 16.38
N MET A 229 14.58 8.34 15.47
CA MET A 229 15.93 8.47 14.92
C MET A 229 15.90 9.08 13.51
N GLY A 230 14.90 9.92 13.24
CA GLY A 230 14.70 10.56 11.94
C GLY A 230 15.91 11.41 11.55
N GLY A 231 16.37 11.27 10.30
CA GLY A 231 17.54 12.01 9.78
C GLY A 231 18.89 11.33 10.01
N GLU A 232 18.94 10.20 10.73
CA GLU A 232 20.16 9.41 10.91
C GLU A 232 20.47 8.48 9.74
N VAL A 233 19.48 8.17 8.90
CA VAL A 233 19.66 7.36 7.68
C VAL A 233 19.86 8.30 6.49
N PRO A 234 21.07 8.37 5.89
CA PRO A 234 21.32 9.23 4.75
C PRO A 234 20.60 8.69 3.50
N LEU A 235 19.79 9.55 2.86
CA LEU A 235 19.10 9.22 1.62
C LEU A 235 19.98 9.62 0.43
N ARG A 236 20.37 8.65 -0.39
CA ARG A 236 21.30 8.82 -1.52
C ARG A 236 20.59 8.99 -2.84
N TYR A 237 19.38 8.47 -2.96
CA TYR A 237 18.59 8.49 -4.19
C TYR A 237 17.58 9.63 -4.17
N THR A 238 18.07 10.86 -4.36
CA THR A 238 17.30 12.11 -4.20
C THR A 238 17.02 12.85 -5.50
N ASP A 239 17.82 12.61 -6.55
CA ASP A 239 17.72 13.37 -7.80
C ASP A 239 16.68 12.75 -8.73
N THR A 240 15.47 13.32 -8.69
CA THR A 240 14.37 12.91 -9.55
C THR A 240 13.90 14.07 -10.40
N ARG A 241 13.56 13.76 -11.66
CA ARG A 241 12.77 14.66 -12.51
C ARG A 241 11.50 13.92 -12.89
N GLU A 242 10.37 14.45 -12.43
CA GLU A 242 9.08 13.97 -12.90
C GLU A 242 8.99 14.23 -14.41
N ALA A 243 8.79 13.16 -15.17
CA ALA A 243 8.67 13.21 -16.62
C ALA A 243 7.21 13.06 -17.08
N SER A 244 6.32 12.63 -16.18
CA SER A 244 4.91 12.44 -16.49
C SER A 244 4.11 13.76 -16.46
N LYS A 245 2.89 13.71 -16.99
CA LYS A 245 1.92 14.82 -16.94
C LYS A 245 0.68 14.40 -16.15
N ASP A 246 0.86 13.74 -15.01
CA ASP A 246 -0.23 13.13 -14.25
C ASP A 246 -1.18 14.13 -13.57
N SER A 247 -0.86 15.43 -13.54
CA SER A 247 -1.77 16.45 -13.01
C SER A 247 -3.16 16.46 -13.67
N VAL A 248 -3.27 16.07 -14.95
CA VAL A 248 -4.58 15.91 -15.62
C VAL A 248 -5.29 14.65 -15.14
N ARG A 249 -4.55 13.56 -14.93
CA ARG A 249 -5.08 12.27 -14.48
C ARG A 249 -5.54 12.30 -13.04
N LEU A 250 -4.80 12.95 -12.14
CA LEU A 250 -5.22 13.14 -10.75
C LEU A 250 -6.58 13.84 -10.66
N ARG A 251 -6.88 14.79 -11.56
CA ARG A 251 -8.23 15.38 -11.65
C ARG A 251 -9.29 14.36 -12.09
N GLN A 252 -9.00 13.53 -13.08
CA GLN A 252 -9.93 12.46 -13.50
C GLN A 252 -10.19 11.46 -12.37
N PHE A 253 -9.15 11.10 -11.61
CA PHE A 253 -9.30 10.21 -10.46
C PHE A 253 -10.18 10.88 -9.39
N ARG A 254 -9.92 12.15 -9.10
CA ARG A 254 -10.76 12.96 -8.22
C ARG A 254 -12.21 13.03 -8.68
N ASP A 255 -12.47 13.25 -9.97
CA ASP A 255 -13.82 13.33 -10.51
C ASP A 255 -14.61 12.03 -10.30
N VAL A 256 -13.96 10.87 -10.47
CA VAL A 256 -14.58 9.57 -10.15
C VAL A 256 -14.83 9.44 -8.65
N GLN A 257 -13.81 9.71 -7.83
CA GLN A 257 -13.89 9.53 -6.37
C GLN A 257 -14.83 10.55 -5.70
N ALA A 258 -15.06 11.72 -6.29
CA ALA A 258 -15.97 12.75 -5.80
C ALA A 258 -17.44 12.29 -5.72
N SER A 259 -17.79 11.18 -6.40
CA SER A 259 -19.11 10.56 -6.28
C SER A 259 -19.32 9.83 -4.95
N TYR A 260 -18.23 9.46 -4.26
CA TYR A 260 -18.24 8.64 -3.05
C TYR A 260 -17.62 9.38 -1.85
N TRP A 261 -16.64 10.25 -2.11
CA TRP A 261 -15.84 10.93 -1.10
C TRP A 261 -15.81 12.44 -1.36
N LYS A 262 -15.71 13.24 -0.30
CA LYS A 262 -15.50 14.69 -0.41
C LYS A 262 -14.02 14.96 -0.68
N VAL A 263 -13.62 14.95 -1.94
CA VAL A 263 -12.23 15.16 -2.38
C VAL A 263 -12.08 16.38 -3.26
#